data_AF-A0AA37F8F6-F1
#
_entry.id   AF-A0AA37F8F6-F1
#
_cell.length_a   1.000
_cell.length_b   1.000
_cell.length_c   1.000
_cell.angle_alpha   90.00
_cell.angle_beta   90.00
_cell.angle_gamma   90.00
#
_symmetry.space_group_name_H-M   'P 1'
#
loop_
_entity.id
_entity.type
_entity.pdbx_description
1 polymer ?
#
loop_
_entity_poly.entity_id
_entity_poly.type
_entity_poly.pdbx_seq_one_letter_code
_entity_poly.pdbx_strand_id
1 'polypeptide(L)'
;MSITQLGPTVMRPDRARAMQLLADDRTANDAAAETGLKLSTVSQAARRLGWTIHGTTYLAQDLTRDDGKPVLPDGIAAQWTPKPRIVTDPGEPTGSVDRLLADARLLDDTKVQAALRRAETAVTKLREVYTETSERIEAAAVRQAEQQTVLDKVAALEQQLAAAREQVKELGVTTRAGRRRTSDGPGDAEIRTWAQRNGIPCSERGRVKGTVRLQYIEPFSS
;
A
#
# COMPACT_ATOMS: atom_id res chain seq x y z
N MET A 1 30.41 39.76 -19.26
CA MET A 1 29.59 38.55 -19.46
C MET A 1 28.17 39.02 -19.75
N SER A 2 27.73 38.92 -21.00
CA SER A 2 26.44 39.45 -21.43
C SER A 2 25.34 38.47 -21.05
N ILE A 3 24.43 38.90 -20.16
CA ILE A 3 23.20 38.17 -19.86
C ILE A 3 22.30 38.35 -21.07
N THR A 4 22.13 37.29 -21.86
CA THR A 4 21.14 37.25 -22.95
C THR A 4 19.77 37.46 -22.34
N GLN A 5 19.22 38.67 -22.48
CA GLN A 5 17.82 38.95 -22.17
C GLN A 5 16.96 38.12 -23.13
N LEU A 6 16.45 36.99 -22.63
CA LEU A 6 15.38 36.25 -23.29
C LEU A 6 14.20 37.22 -23.43
N GLY A 7 13.79 37.49 -24.68
CA GLY A 7 12.60 38.31 -24.95
C GLY A 7 11.37 37.78 -24.20
N PRO A 8 10.31 38.61 -24.04
CA PRO A 8 9.14 38.24 -23.24
C PRO A 8 8.57 36.92 -23.75
N THR A 9 8.75 35.86 -22.96
CA THR A 9 8.24 34.54 -23.31
C THR A 9 6.73 34.63 -23.15
N VAL A 10 6.02 34.81 -24.27
CA VAL A 10 4.55 34.84 -24.29
C VAL A 10 4.05 33.44 -23.93
N MET A 11 3.82 33.23 -22.64
CA MET A 11 3.29 31.98 -22.12
C MET A 11 1.79 31.94 -22.41
N ARG A 12 1.28 30.78 -22.87
CA ARG A 12 -0.17 30.60 -23.05
C ARG A 12 -0.90 30.83 -21.72
N PRO A 13 -2.10 31.45 -21.73
CA PRO A 13 -2.83 31.79 -20.49
C PRO A 13 -3.02 30.59 -19.55
N ASP A 14 -3.37 29.42 -20.09
CA ASP A 14 -3.56 28.20 -19.29
C ASP A 14 -2.26 27.74 -18.61
N ARG A 15 -1.11 27.94 -19.27
CA ARG A 15 0.20 27.58 -18.71
C ARG A 15 0.64 28.58 -17.65
N ALA A 16 0.42 29.86 -17.89
CA ALA A 16 0.69 30.90 -16.91
C ALA A 16 -0.13 30.67 -15.63
N ARG A 17 -1.43 30.32 -15.75
CA ARG A 17 -2.27 29.95 -14.61
C ARG A 17 -1.76 28.72 -13.89
N ALA A 18 -1.33 27.68 -14.61
CA ALA A 18 -0.73 26.50 -13.99
C ALA A 18 0.54 26.84 -13.20
N MET A 19 1.40 27.74 -13.71
CA MET A 19 2.61 28.17 -13.00
C MET A 19 2.28 29.04 -11.78
N GLN A 20 1.21 29.86 -11.85
CA GLN A 20 0.72 30.61 -10.69
C GLN A 20 0.25 29.68 -9.58
N LEU A 21 -0.52 28.64 -9.92
CA LEU A 21 -0.97 27.64 -8.92
C LEU A 21 0.22 26.95 -8.24
N LEU A 22 1.26 26.63 -9.00
CA LEU A 22 2.50 26.07 -8.44
C LEU A 22 3.25 27.06 -7.53
N ALA A 23 3.25 28.35 -7.85
CA ALA A 23 3.79 29.42 -7.00
C ALA A 23 2.98 29.61 -5.71
N ASP A 24 1.67 29.34 -5.76
CA ASP A 24 0.75 29.37 -4.62
C ASP A 24 0.79 28.06 -3.78
N ASP A 25 1.90 27.31 -3.81
CA ASP A 25 2.12 26.05 -3.09
C ASP A 25 1.13 24.91 -3.44
N ARG A 26 0.44 24.95 -4.60
CA ARG A 26 -0.40 23.81 -5.06
C ARG A 26 0.45 22.72 -5.71
N THR A 27 -0.06 21.49 -5.71
CA THR A 27 0.60 20.38 -6.42
C THR A 27 0.44 20.50 -7.93
N ALA A 28 1.37 19.91 -8.69
CA ALA A 28 1.30 19.84 -10.14
C ALA A 28 0.07 19.07 -10.65
N ASN A 29 -0.45 18.12 -9.85
CA ASN A 29 -1.70 17.43 -10.16
C ASN A 29 -2.91 18.37 -10.06
N ASP A 30 -2.97 19.18 -9.00
CA ASP A 30 -4.07 20.13 -8.83
C ASP A 30 -4.02 21.22 -9.90
N ALA A 31 -2.82 21.68 -10.27
CA ALA A 31 -2.63 22.64 -11.34
C ALA A 31 -3.06 22.05 -12.71
N ALA A 32 -2.74 20.79 -12.98
CA ALA A 32 -3.16 20.08 -14.19
C ALA A 32 -4.69 19.90 -14.24
N ALA A 33 -5.30 19.50 -13.12
CA ALA A 33 -6.75 19.32 -13.02
C ALA A 33 -7.52 20.63 -13.22
N GLU A 34 -7.07 21.73 -12.60
CA GLU A 34 -7.74 23.03 -12.69
C GLU A 34 -7.61 23.66 -14.09
N THR A 35 -6.45 23.51 -14.73
CA THR A 35 -6.20 24.10 -16.06
C THR A 35 -6.60 23.20 -17.22
N GLY A 36 -6.97 21.94 -16.95
CA GLY A 36 -7.24 20.93 -17.98
C GLY A 36 -6.00 20.51 -18.79
N LEU A 37 -4.80 20.87 -18.33
CA LEU A 37 -3.53 20.50 -18.97
C LEU A 37 -3.10 19.09 -18.53
N LYS A 38 -2.34 18.40 -19.38
CA LYS A 38 -1.68 17.15 -18.99
C LYS A 38 -0.60 17.47 -17.95
N LEU A 39 -0.44 16.60 -16.95
CA LEU A 39 0.62 16.72 -15.93
C LEU A 39 2.01 16.92 -16.57
N SER A 40 2.32 16.15 -17.62
CA SER A 40 3.58 16.29 -18.36
C SER A 40 3.79 17.69 -18.96
N THR A 41 2.72 18.38 -19.36
CA THR A 41 2.78 19.75 -19.89
C THR A 41 3.06 20.75 -18.78
N VAL A 42 2.45 20.57 -17.60
CA VAL A 42 2.71 21.39 -16.42
C VAL A 42 4.16 21.20 -15.96
N SER A 43 4.63 19.95 -15.87
CA SER A 43 6.01 19.64 -15.51
C SER A 43 7.04 20.19 -16.49
N GLN A 44 6.76 20.12 -17.79
CA GLN A 44 7.65 20.69 -18.80
C GLN A 44 7.71 22.22 -18.73
N ALA A 45 6.57 22.88 -18.42
CA ALA A 45 6.54 24.32 -18.23
C ALA A 45 7.34 24.75 -16.98
N ALA A 46 7.17 24.06 -15.85
CA ALA A 46 7.93 24.30 -14.63
C ALA A 46 9.45 24.17 -14.86
N ARG A 47 9.89 23.11 -15.55
CA ARG A 47 11.31 22.91 -15.88
C ARG A 47 11.90 24.01 -16.77
N ARG A 48 11.10 24.59 -17.68
CA ARG A 48 11.55 25.72 -18.52
C ARG A 48 11.78 27.00 -17.70
N LEU A 49 11.13 27.12 -16.55
CA LEU A 49 11.35 28.18 -15.57
C LEU A 49 12.45 27.85 -14.55
N GLY A 50 13.14 26.71 -14.70
CA GLY A 50 14.17 26.27 -13.75
C GLY A 50 13.63 25.54 -12.51
N TRP A 51 12.32 25.31 -12.44
CA TRP A 51 11.71 24.64 -11.29
C TRP A 51 11.79 23.12 -11.41
N THR A 52 11.97 22.47 -10.28
CA THR A 52 11.91 21.02 -10.13
C THR A 52 10.59 20.62 -9.48
N ILE A 53 10.03 19.47 -9.86
CA ILE A 53 8.82 18.93 -9.24
C ILE A 53 9.22 17.70 -8.44
N HIS A 54 8.88 17.69 -7.15
CA HIS A 54 9.17 16.58 -6.27
C HIS A 54 8.35 15.35 -6.65
N GLY A 55 8.99 14.19 -6.81
CA GLY A 55 8.33 12.99 -7.36
C GLY A 55 7.21 12.40 -6.49
N THR A 56 7.22 12.65 -5.19
CA THR A 56 6.22 12.11 -4.24
C THR A 56 5.10 13.10 -3.91
N THR A 57 5.43 14.37 -3.69
CA THR A 57 4.47 15.41 -3.28
C THR A 57 3.94 16.23 -4.44
N TYR A 58 4.56 16.12 -5.63
CA TYR A 58 4.24 16.90 -6.82
C TYR A 58 4.31 18.42 -6.63
N LEU A 59 4.98 18.88 -5.57
CA LEU A 59 5.23 20.30 -5.33
C LEU A 59 6.35 20.80 -6.24
N ALA A 60 6.19 22.01 -6.76
CA ALA A 60 7.24 22.70 -7.49
C ALA A 60 8.20 23.38 -6.49
N GLN A 61 9.49 23.30 -6.77
CA GLN A 61 10.55 23.94 -6.00
C GLN A 61 11.54 24.62 -6.94
N ASP A 62 11.92 25.84 -6.58
CA ASP A 62 12.99 26.58 -7.26
C ASP A 62 14.29 26.39 -6.49
N LEU A 63 15.18 25.55 -7.02
CA LEU A 63 16.46 25.22 -6.38
C LEU A 63 17.47 26.36 -6.44
N THR A 64 17.16 27.45 -7.15
CA THR A 64 18.03 28.63 -7.22
C THR A 64 17.82 29.61 -6.07
N ARG A 65 16.80 29.38 -5.23
CA ARG A 65 16.43 30.25 -4.12
C ARG A 65 16.56 29.54 -2.77
N ASP A 66 16.94 30.29 -1.74
CA ASP A 66 17.12 29.77 -0.37
C ASP A 66 15.79 29.33 0.27
N ASP A 67 14.67 29.94 -0.12
CA ASP A 67 13.33 29.57 0.35
C ASP A 67 12.73 28.37 -0.40
N GLY A 68 13.37 27.94 -1.50
CA GLY A 68 12.89 26.87 -2.38
C GLY A 68 11.55 27.17 -3.05
N LYS A 69 10.97 28.36 -2.84
CA LYS A 69 9.62 28.70 -3.30
C LYS A 69 9.65 29.20 -4.73
N PRO A 70 8.89 28.58 -5.64
CA PRO A 70 8.82 29.03 -7.03
C PRO A 70 8.15 30.40 -7.10
N VAL A 71 8.88 31.39 -7.65
CA VAL A 71 8.34 32.74 -7.89
C VAL A 71 8.21 32.96 -9.38
N LEU A 72 7.00 33.32 -9.82
CA LEU A 72 6.73 33.57 -11.23
C LEU A 72 7.46 34.84 -11.70
N PRO A 73 8.19 34.81 -12.83
CA PRO A 73 8.82 36.02 -13.39
C PRO A 73 7.79 37.12 -13.72
N ASP A 74 8.18 38.37 -13.48
CA ASP A 74 7.35 39.54 -13.77
C ASP A 74 6.90 39.57 -15.24
N GLY A 75 5.60 39.78 -15.46
CA GLY A 75 4.98 39.83 -16.79
C GLY A 75 4.39 38.51 -17.30
N ILE A 76 4.49 37.40 -16.55
CA ILE A 76 3.88 36.10 -16.91
C ILE A 76 2.47 35.93 -16.30
N ALA A 77 1.99 36.87 -15.48
CA ALA A 77 0.63 36.84 -14.94
C ALA A 77 -0.42 37.03 -16.05
N ALA A 78 -0.94 35.93 -16.58
CA ALA A 78 -1.99 35.97 -17.60
C ALA A 78 -3.36 36.18 -16.95
N GLN A 79 -4.15 37.09 -17.54
CA GLN A 79 -5.59 37.15 -17.34
C GLN A 79 -6.22 35.88 -17.91
N TRP A 80 -6.28 34.83 -17.08
CA TRP A 80 -6.98 33.60 -17.42
C TRP A 80 -8.48 33.84 -17.23
N THR A 81 -9.21 33.97 -18.32
CA THR A 81 -10.65 33.72 -18.31
C THR A 81 -10.86 32.22 -18.47
N PRO A 82 -11.53 31.54 -17.52
CA PRO A 82 -11.89 30.14 -17.72
C PRO A 82 -12.59 30.03 -19.07
N LYS A 83 -12.00 29.29 -20.01
CA LYS A 83 -12.79 28.84 -21.15
C LYS A 83 -13.92 28.05 -20.51
N PRO A 84 -15.20 28.49 -20.62
CA PRO A 84 -16.29 27.73 -20.03
C PRO A 84 -16.11 26.33 -20.57
N ARG A 85 -15.91 25.37 -19.67
CA ARG A 85 -16.04 23.97 -20.02
C ARG A 85 -17.41 23.95 -20.68
N ILE A 86 -17.47 23.61 -21.97
CA ILE A 86 -18.72 23.19 -22.55
C ILE A 86 -19.00 21.90 -21.78
N VAL A 87 -19.58 22.06 -20.60
CA VAL A 87 -20.54 21.13 -20.08
C VAL A 87 -21.63 21.26 -21.12
N THR A 88 -21.52 20.48 -22.21
CA THR A 88 -22.72 19.90 -22.77
C THR A 88 -23.33 19.25 -21.56
N ASP A 89 -24.26 19.97 -20.94
CA ASP A 89 -25.32 19.36 -20.17
C ASP A 89 -25.79 18.24 -21.11
N PRO A 90 -25.52 16.97 -20.80
CA PRO A 90 -26.10 15.93 -21.60
C PRO A 90 -27.59 16.11 -21.33
N GLY A 91 -28.30 16.79 -22.24
CA GLY A 91 -29.75 16.74 -22.28
C GLY A 91 -30.09 15.28 -22.02
N GLU A 92 -30.91 15.04 -20.99
CA GLU A 92 -31.13 13.75 -20.34
C GLU A 92 -30.82 12.60 -21.28
N PRO A 93 -29.93 11.65 -20.91
CA PRO A 93 -29.59 10.56 -21.80
C PRO A 93 -30.88 9.90 -22.26
N THR A 94 -31.25 10.12 -23.53
CA THR A 94 -32.43 9.55 -24.14
C THR A 94 -32.20 8.05 -24.26
N GLY A 95 -32.46 7.33 -23.17
CA GLY A 95 -32.42 5.87 -23.09
C GLY A 95 -31.13 5.26 -22.53
N SER A 96 -31.26 4.00 -22.11
CA SER A 96 -30.15 3.08 -21.80
C SER A 96 -29.14 3.07 -22.96
N VAL A 97 -27.86 2.87 -22.66
CA VAL A 97 -26.79 2.69 -23.67
C VAL A 97 -27.19 1.64 -24.72
N ASP A 98 -27.87 0.58 -24.30
CA ASP A 98 -28.34 -0.46 -25.23
C ASP A 98 -29.41 0.07 -26.22
N ARG A 99 -30.23 1.03 -25.79
CA ARG A 99 -31.22 1.70 -26.64
C ARG A 99 -30.55 2.62 -27.65
N LEU A 100 -29.54 3.39 -27.22
CA LEU A 100 -28.75 4.23 -28.13
C LEU A 100 -27.98 3.42 -29.17
N LEU A 101 -27.43 2.27 -28.79
CA LEU A 101 -26.78 1.36 -29.73
C LEU A 101 -27.80 0.73 -30.70
N ALA A 102 -29.01 0.40 -30.22
CA ALA A 102 -30.08 -0.10 -31.08
C ALA A 102 -30.57 0.96 -32.08
N ASP A 103 -30.77 2.20 -31.63
CA ASP A 103 -31.22 3.31 -32.48
C ASP A 103 -30.14 3.67 -33.53
N ALA A 104 -28.86 3.63 -33.15
CA ALA A 104 -27.75 3.87 -34.07
C ALA A 104 -27.62 2.79 -35.17
N ARG A 105 -28.10 1.56 -34.93
CA ARG A 105 -28.14 0.50 -35.96
C ARG A 105 -29.16 0.78 -37.06
N LEU A 106 -30.20 1.56 -36.76
CA LEU A 106 -31.25 1.91 -37.72
C LEU A 106 -30.81 3.01 -38.71
N LEU A 107 -29.65 3.63 -38.48
CA LEU A 107 -29.11 4.70 -39.32
C LEU A 107 -28.08 4.16 -40.32
N ASP A 108 -28.30 4.38 -41.62
CA ASP A 108 -27.41 3.94 -42.70
C ASP A 108 -26.20 4.88 -42.95
N ASP A 109 -25.94 5.83 -42.06
CA ASP A 109 -24.79 6.72 -42.19
C ASP A 109 -23.48 5.98 -41.85
N THR A 110 -22.56 5.91 -42.82
CA THR A 110 -21.23 5.29 -42.67
C THR A 110 -20.43 5.80 -41.46
N LYS A 111 -20.55 7.09 -41.11
CA LYS A 111 -19.87 7.67 -39.94
C LYS A 111 -20.52 7.20 -38.64
N VAL A 112 -21.85 7.09 -38.63
CA VAL A 112 -22.61 6.57 -37.48
C VAL A 112 -22.28 5.09 -37.28
N GLN A 113 -22.23 4.30 -38.34
CA GLN A 113 -21.86 2.88 -38.29
C GLN A 113 -20.41 2.67 -37.80
N ALA A 114 -19.46 3.51 -38.23
CA ALA A 114 -18.09 3.45 -37.73
C ALA A 114 -17.99 3.83 -36.25
N ALA A 115 -18.77 4.82 -35.80
CA ALA A 115 -18.86 5.20 -34.40
C ALA A 115 -19.52 4.10 -33.54
N LEU A 116 -20.59 3.48 -34.05
CA LEU A 116 -21.28 2.35 -33.42
C LEU A 116 -20.32 1.19 -33.13
N ARG A 117 -19.54 0.73 -34.12
CA ARG A 117 -18.57 -0.37 -33.92
C ARG A 117 -17.54 -0.05 -32.82
N ARG A 118 -17.08 1.21 -32.76
CA ARG A 118 -16.15 1.66 -31.71
C ARG A 118 -16.83 1.69 -30.34
N ALA A 119 -18.07 2.18 -30.29
CA ALA A 119 -18.87 2.21 -29.07
C ALA A 119 -19.15 0.80 -28.55
N GLU A 120 -19.57 -0.13 -29.40
CA GLU A 120 -19.78 -1.55 -29.04
C GLU A 120 -18.49 -2.17 -28.48
N THR A 121 -17.36 -1.97 -29.14
CA THR A 121 -16.06 -2.46 -28.66
C THR A 121 -15.70 -1.87 -27.29
N ALA A 122 -15.95 -0.57 -27.08
CA ALA A 122 -15.67 0.10 -25.83
C ALA A 122 -16.60 -0.37 -24.70
N VAL A 123 -17.89 -0.54 -24.98
CA VAL A 123 -18.88 -1.05 -24.02
C VAL A 123 -18.54 -2.48 -23.61
N THR A 124 -18.15 -3.34 -24.54
CA THR A 124 -17.69 -4.71 -24.23
C THR A 124 -16.49 -4.67 -23.28
N LYS A 125 -15.45 -3.89 -23.61
CA LYS A 125 -14.27 -3.75 -22.74
C LYS A 125 -14.61 -3.22 -21.34
N LEU A 126 -15.50 -2.23 -21.26
CA LEU A 126 -15.94 -1.69 -19.97
C LEU A 126 -16.71 -2.73 -19.15
N ARG A 127 -17.55 -3.55 -19.80
CA ARG A 127 -18.25 -4.65 -19.14
C ARG A 127 -17.28 -5.70 -18.61
N GLU A 128 -16.28 -6.10 -19.40
CA GLU A 128 -15.23 -7.04 -18.99
C GLU A 128 -14.44 -6.52 -17.77
N VAL A 129 -13.99 -5.26 -17.82
CA VAL A 129 -13.27 -4.64 -16.70
C VAL A 129 -14.18 -4.53 -15.48
N TYR A 130 -15.45 -4.16 -15.66
CA TYR A 130 -16.40 -4.09 -14.56
C TYR A 130 -16.57 -5.45 -13.88
N THR A 131 -16.81 -6.52 -14.65
CA THR A 131 -16.96 -7.87 -14.09
C THR A 131 -15.71 -8.33 -13.34
N GLU A 132 -14.53 -8.08 -13.89
CA GLU A 132 -13.27 -8.42 -13.21
C GLU A 132 -13.11 -7.62 -11.91
N THR A 133 -13.46 -6.33 -11.92
CA THR A 133 -13.38 -5.50 -10.70
C THR A 133 -14.41 -5.91 -9.64
N SER A 134 -15.64 -6.25 -10.04
CA SER A 134 -16.65 -6.72 -9.10
C SER A 134 -16.25 -8.04 -8.45
N GLU A 135 -15.73 -8.99 -9.23
CA GLU A 135 -15.21 -10.26 -8.70
C GLU A 135 -14.06 -10.04 -7.72
N ARG A 136 -13.14 -9.11 -8.02
CA ARG A 136 -12.03 -8.75 -7.11
C ARG A 136 -12.54 -8.12 -5.81
N ILE A 137 -13.56 -7.28 -5.88
CA ILE A 137 -14.16 -6.64 -4.70
C ILE A 137 -14.86 -7.70 -3.83
N GLU A 138 -15.65 -8.58 -4.43
CA GLU A 138 -16.33 -9.67 -3.73
C GLU A 138 -15.33 -10.63 -3.08
N ALA A 139 -14.27 -11.03 -3.80
CA ALA A 139 -13.20 -11.86 -3.25
C ALA A 139 -12.40 -11.16 -2.14
N ALA A 140 -12.29 -9.82 -2.16
CA ALA A 140 -11.71 -9.06 -1.06
C ALA A 140 -12.63 -9.02 0.16
N ALA A 141 -13.94 -8.86 -0.04
CA ALA A 141 -14.94 -8.88 1.02
C ALA A 141 -15.00 -10.25 1.73
N VAL A 142 -14.93 -11.35 0.98
CA VAL A 142 -14.85 -12.71 1.56
C VAL A 142 -13.59 -12.86 2.43
N ARG A 143 -12.42 -12.44 1.93
CA ARG A 143 -11.17 -12.49 2.71
C ARG A 143 -11.23 -11.63 3.96
N GLN A 144 -11.85 -10.45 3.90
CA GLN A 144 -12.05 -9.60 5.07
C GLN A 144 -12.99 -10.24 6.10
N ALA A 145 -14.08 -10.88 5.65
CA ALA A 145 -14.98 -11.61 6.53
C ALA A 145 -14.26 -12.78 7.24
N GLU A 146 -13.46 -13.56 6.51
CA GLU A 146 -12.64 -14.63 7.09
C GLU A 146 -11.63 -14.08 8.12
N GLN A 147 -10.92 -13.00 7.79
CA GLN A 147 -10.01 -12.34 8.73
C GLN A 147 -10.73 -11.88 10.01
N GLN A 148 -11.94 -11.32 9.88
CA GLN A 148 -12.74 -10.92 11.04
C GLN A 148 -13.05 -12.11 11.93
N THR A 149 -13.44 -13.27 11.37
CA THR A 149 -13.68 -14.47 12.18
C THR A 149 -12.43 -14.97 12.91
N VAL A 150 -11.25 -14.79 12.33
CA VAL A 150 -9.98 -15.12 12.98
C VAL A 150 -9.69 -14.15 14.12
N LEU A 151 -9.90 -12.84 13.91
CA LEU A 151 -9.74 -11.84 14.96
C LEU A 151 -10.69 -12.08 16.13
N ASP A 152 -11.95 -12.44 15.86
CA ASP A 152 -12.92 -12.76 16.90
C ASP A 152 -12.50 -14.00 17.72
N LYS A 153 -11.93 -15.03 17.07
CA LYS A 153 -11.37 -16.20 17.76
C LYS A 153 -10.15 -15.83 18.61
N VAL A 154 -9.26 -14.98 18.11
CA VAL A 154 -8.10 -14.49 18.87
C VAL A 154 -8.57 -13.72 20.10
N ALA A 155 -9.53 -12.81 19.95
CA ALA A 155 -10.10 -12.07 21.07
C ALA A 155 -10.72 -13.00 22.13
N ALA A 156 -11.44 -14.04 21.71
CA ALA A 156 -11.98 -15.05 22.63
C ALA A 156 -10.88 -15.83 23.37
N LEU A 157 -9.79 -16.21 22.68
CA LEU A 157 -8.64 -16.88 23.30
C LEU A 157 -7.92 -15.96 24.29
N GLU A 158 -7.78 -14.67 23.99
CA GLU A 158 -7.18 -13.69 24.91
C GLU A 158 -8.02 -13.53 26.17
N GLN A 159 -9.36 -13.50 26.06
CA GLN A 159 -10.25 -13.50 27.22
C GLN A 159 -10.09 -14.76 28.07
N GLN A 160 -9.98 -15.94 27.43
CA GLN A 160 -9.73 -17.19 28.15
C GLN A 160 -8.37 -17.19 28.85
N LEU A 161 -7.32 -16.66 28.21
CA LEU A 161 -6.00 -16.52 28.83
C LEU A 161 -6.02 -15.54 30.01
N ALA A 162 -6.77 -14.44 29.90
CA ALA A 162 -6.95 -13.50 31.00
C ALA A 162 -7.67 -14.16 32.18
N ALA A 163 -8.80 -14.83 31.94
CA ALA A 163 -9.54 -15.56 32.96
C ALA A 163 -8.71 -16.68 33.60
N ALA A 164 -7.94 -17.44 32.81
CA ALA A 164 -7.04 -18.47 33.33
C ALA A 164 -5.91 -17.87 34.19
N ARG A 165 -5.37 -16.71 33.82
CA ARG A 165 -4.38 -15.99 34.63
C ARG A 165 -4.97 -15.50 35.94
N GLU A 166 -6.21 -15.04 35.95
CA GLU A 166 -6.92 -14.67 37.18
C GLU A 166 -7.16 -15.89 38.08
N GLN A 167 -7.63 -17.02 37.53
CA GLN A 167 -7.78 -18.27 38.28
C GLN A 167 -6.46 -18.74 38.89
N VAL A 168 -5.34 -18.66 38.15
CA VAL A 168 -4.01 -18.99 38.69
C VAL A 168 -3.60 -18.06 39.83
N LYS A 169 -3.94 -16.77 39.73
CA LYS A 169 -3.71 -15.78 40.79
C LYS A 169 -4.55 -16.08 42.03
N GLU A 170 -5.82 -16.42 41.86
CA GLU A 170 -6.75 -16.77 42.94
C GLU A 170 -6.37 -18.07 43.65
N LEU A 171 -5.91 -19.08 42.90
CA LEU A 171 -5.39 -20.33 43.46
C LEU A 171 -4.08 -20.13 44.24
N GLY A 172 -3.55 -18.90 44.32
CA GLY A 172 -2.37 -18.58 45.12
C GLY A 172 -1.10 -19.28 44.64
N VAL A 173 -1.11 -19.85 43.42
CA VAL A 173 0.06 -20.47 42.80
C VAL A 173 0.96 -19.34 42.32
N THR A 174 1.63 -18.70 43.28
CA THR A 174 2.77 -17.86 42.98
C THR A 174 3.76 -18.72 42.21
N THR A 175 4.02 -18.38 40.95
CA THR A 175 5.09 -18.94 40.12
C THR A 175 6.47 -18.51 40.64
N ARG A 176 6.65 -18.56 41.95
CA ARG A 176 7.94 -18.62 42.64
C ARG A 176 8.26 -20.06 43.05
N ALA A 177 7.78 -21.02 42.27
CA ALA A 177 8.35 -22.36 42.29
C ALA A 177 9.72 -22.27 41.63
N GLY A 178 10.76 -22.10 42.45
CA GLY A 178 12.13 -22.37 42.03
C GLY A 178 12.12 -23.69 41.27
N ARG A 179 12.52 -23.64 40.00
CA ARG A 179 12.50 -24.72 39.02
C ARG A 179 13.09 -26.01 39.61
N ARG A 180 12.30 -26.80 40.33
CA ARG A 180 12.58 -28.22 40.56
C ARG A 180 12.40 -28.84 39.19
N ARG A 181 13.54 -29.02 38.49
CA ARG A 181 13.61 -29.91 37.35
C ARG A 181 13.16 -31.29 37.87
N THR A 182 11.91 -31.64 37.68
CA THR A 182 11.51 -33.03 37.56
C THR A 182 12.18 -33.51 36.28
N SER A 183 13.43 -33.95 36.39
CA SER A 183 14.06 -34.68 35.31
C SER A 183 13.35 -36.03 35.26
N ASP A 184 12.51 -36.24 34.24
CA ASP A 184 11.91 -37.54 33.89
C ASP A 184 12.97 -38.55 33.40
N GLY A 185 14.19 -38.48 33.97
CA GLY A 185 15.32 -39.29 33.59
C GLY A 185 16.05 -39.83 34.80
N PRO A 186 16.83 -40.90 34.60
CA PRO A 186 17.60 -41.58 35.64
C PRO A 186 18.43 -40.58 36.45
N GLY A 187 18.39 -40.74 37.77
CA GLY A 187 19.06 -39.84 38.69
C GLY A 187 20.58 -39.97 38.59
N ASP A 188 21.32 -38.90 38.92
CA ASP A 188 22.79 -38.93 38.90
C ASP A 188 23.39 -40.00 39.86
N ALA A 189 22.67 -40.41 40.89
CA ALA A 189 23.06 -41.52 41.77
C ALA A 189 22.93 -42.90 41.10
N GLU A 190 21.88 -43.08 40.32
CA GLU A 190 21.62 -44.31 39.56
C GLU A 190 22.66 -44.49 38.46
N ILE A 191 22.91 -43.44 37.68
CA ILE A 191 23.93 -43.47 36.60
C ILE A 191 25.33 -43.74 37.18
N ARG A 192 25.67 -43.19 38.36
CA ARG A 192 26.95 -43.50 39.04
C ARG A 192 27.06 -44.95 39.44
N THR A 193 25.99 -45.51 40.02
CA THR A 193 25.95 -46.91 40.45
C THR A 193 26.12 -47.85 39.25
N TRP A 194 25.47 -47.53 38.13
CA TRP A 194 25.65 -48.25 36.86
C TRP A 194 27.07 -48.10 36.32
N ALA A 195 27.65 -46.90 36.29
CA ALA A 195 28.99 -46.66 35.78
C ALA A 195 30.05 -47.42 36.58
N GLN A 196 29.94 -47.45 37.91
CA GLN A 196 30.81 -48.24 38.78
C GLN A 196 30.72 -49.74 38.49
N ARG A 197 29.52 -50.27 38.28
CA ARG A 197 29.30 -51.70 37.93
C ARG A 197 29.88 -52.07 36.56
N ASN A 198 29.94 -51.13 35.63
CA ASN A 198 30.44 -51.33 34.26
C ASN A 198 31.90 -50.89 34.08
N GLY A 199 32.61 -50.53 35.17
CA GLY A 199 34.02 -50.12 35.12
C GLY A 199 34.26 -48.76 34.44
N ILE A 200 33.23 -47.93 34.30
CA ILE A 200 33.31 -46.61 33.64
C ILE A 200 33.76 -45.56 34.67
N PRO A 201 34.84 -44.78 34.40
CA PRO A 201 35.32 -43.75 35.32
C PRO A 201 34.27 -42.64 35.54
N CYS A 202 33.73 -42.54 36.75
CA CYS A 202 32.75 -41.52 37.12
C CYS A 202 33.08 -40.92 38.50
N SER A 203 32.84 -39.63 38.70
CA SER A 203 33.10 -38.95 39.96
C SER A 203 32.14 -39.43 41.05
N GLU A 204 32.66 -39.68 42.26
CA GLU A 204 31.83 -40.16 43.39
C GLU A 204 30.80 -39.14 43.87
N ARG A 205 31.06 -37.85 43.69
CA ARG A 205 30.19 -36.74 44.09
C ARG A 205 30.02 -35.72 42.97
N GLY A 206 28.90 -35.01 42.98
CA GLY A 206 28.58 -33.97 42.00
C GLY A 206 27.87 -34.51 40.75
N ARG A 207 27.83 -33.68 39.71
CA ARG A 207 27.10 -33.92 38.47
C ARG A 207 27.80 -34.95 37.59
N VAL A 208 27.05 -35.92 37.08
CA VAL A 208 27.58 -36.93 36.15
C VAL A 208 27.90 -36.30 34.79
N LYS A 209 29.05 -36.63 34.21
CA LYS A 209 29.43 -36.17 32.86
C LYS A 209 28.41 -36.63 31.82
N GLY A 210 28.08 -35.75 30.87
CA GLY A 210 27.06 -36.02 29.83
C GLY A 210 27.34 -37.30 29.04
N THR A 211 28.60 -37.61 28.75
CA THR A 211 29.02 -38.83 28.03
C THR A 211 28.61 -40.12 28.75
N VAL A 212 28.77 -40.17 30.08
CA VAL A 212 28.38 -41.33 30.90
C VAL A 212 26.86 -41.47 30.95
N ARG A 213 26.14 -40.34 30.96
CA ARG A 213 24.67 -40.32 30.92
C ARG A 213 24.12 -40.80 29.57
N LEU A 214 24.78 -40.47 28.44
CA LEU A 214 24.40 -40.99 27.12
C LEU A 214 24.61 -42.50 27.03
N GLN A 215 25.76 -43.00 27.49
CA GLN A 215 26.04 -44.45 27.52
C GLN A 215 25.07 -45.24 28.42
N TYR A 216 24.47 -44.60 29.42
CA TYR A 216 23.42 -45.21 30.25
C TYR A 216 22.06 -45.28 29.53
N ILE A 217 21.74 -44.31 28.66
CA ILE A 217 20.45 -44.22 27.96
C ILE A 217 20.44 -45.02 26.65
N GLU A 218 21.59 -45.11 25.98
CA GLU A 218 21.76 -45.82 24.70
C GLU A 218 21.92 -47.36 24.72
N PRO A 219 22.04 -48.10 25.85
CA PRO A 219 22.25 -49.56 25.78
C PRO A 219 20.98 -50.33 25.38
N PHE A 220 19.85 -49.66 25.15
CA PHE A 220 18.56 -50.25 24.76
C PHE A 220 18.08 -49.82 23.36
N SER A 221 18.93 -49.19 22.54
CA SER A 221 18.58 -48.82 21.15
C SER A 221 19.15 -49.83 20.13
N SER A 222 18.80 -51.11 20.29
CA SER A 222 19.02 -52.18 19.31
C SER A 222 17.74 -52.99 19.12
#